data_AF-A0A961F7A3-F1
#
_entry.id   AF-A0A961F7A3-F1
#
_cell.length_a   1.000
_cell.length_b   1.000
_cell.length_c   1.000
_cell.angle_alpha   90.00
_cell.angle_beta   90.00
_cell.angle_gamma   90.00
#
_symmetry.space_group_name_H-M   'P 1'
#
loop_
_entity.id
_entity.type
_entity.pdbx_description
1 polymer ?
#
loop_
_entity_poly.entity_id
_entity_poly.type
_entity_poly.pdbx_seq_one_letter_code
_entity_poly.pdbx_strand_id
1 'polypeptide(L)'
;PSQRALVQEALADWRQSLGTRLDFPETHLVTGGMALTMRNIPAATAAFRQVVALDPQRVEAWSMLVRLAEATEGPEAARRVLREALALVPDDPGLAEMRRQLGI
;
A
#
# COMPACT_ATOMS: atom_id res chain seq x y z
N PRO A 1 -2.20 -3.22 -40.55
CA PRO A 1 -1.34 -2.64 -39.49
C PRO A 1 0.13 -2.55 -39.94
N SER A 2 0.75 -1.37 -39.86
CA SER A 2 2.17 -1.19 -40.21
C SER A 2 3.06 -1.81 -39.12
N GLN A 3 4.22 -2.37 -39.51
CA GLN A 3 5.19 -3.00 -38.60
C GLN A 3 5.55 -2.14 -37.37
N ARG A 4 5.55 -0.80 -37.52
CA ARG A 4 5.77 0.14 -36.42
C ARG A 4 4.69 0.09 -35.33
N ALA A 5 3.43 -0.09 -35.71
CA ALA A 5 2.32 -0.14 -34.74
C ALA A 5 2.39 -1.42 -33.89
N LEU A 6 2.68 -2.57 -34.52
CA LEU A 6 2.86 -3.85 -33.85
C LEU A 6 4.05 -3.83 -32.87
N VAL A 7 5.15 -3.18 -33.25
CA VAL A 7 6.32 -3.02 -32.37
C VAL A 7 6.02 -2.12 -31.17
N GLN A 8 5.22 -1.06 -31.35
CA GLN A 8 4.84 -0.18 -30.23
C GLN A 8 3.85 -0.84 -29.28
N GLU A 9 2.88 -1.59 -29.80
CA GLU A 9 1.92 -2.37 -29.00
C GLU A 9 2.65 -3.45 -28.19
N ALA A 10 3.55 -4.20 -28.81
CA ALA A 10 4.37 -5.19 -28.12
C ALA A 10 5.28 -4.57 -27.05
N LEU A 11 5.83 -3.37 -27.29
CA LEU A 11 6.63 -2.64 -26.30
C LEU A 11 5.79 -2.12 -25.12
N ALA A 12 4.55 -1.71 -25.37
CA ALA A 12 3.62 -1.29 -24.32
C ALA A 12 3.20 -2.48 -23.44
N ASP A 13 2.80 -3.59 -24.07
CA ASP A 13 2.48 -4.85 -23.38
C ASP A 13 3.68 -5.37 -22.60
N TRP A 14 4.89 -5.34 -23.17
CA TRP A 14 6.09 -5.80 -22.50
C TRP A 14 6.46 -4.92 -21.30
N ARG A 15 6.34 -3.59 -21.41
CA ARG A 15 6.54 -2.64 -20.31
C ARG A 15 5.50 -2.80 -19.21
N GLN A 16 4.23 -3.02 -19.57
CA GLN A 16 3.17 -3.30 -18.62
C GLN A 16 3.44 -4.63 -17.91
N SER A 17 3.81 -5.68 -18.65
CA SER A 17 4.14 -6.99 -18.08
C SER A 17 5.35 -6.94 -17.14
N LEU A 18 6.40 -6.19 -17.51
CA LEU A 18 7.57 -5.98 -16.66
C LEU A 18 7.26 -5.15 -15.43
N GLY A 19 6.45 -4.10 -15.59
CA GLY A 19 5.92 -3.30 -14.49
C GLY A 19 5.16 -4.18 -13.50
N THR A 20 4.32 -5.10 -13.96
CA THR A 20 3.58 -6.03 -13.08
C THR A 20 4.43 -7.19 -12.53
N ARG A 21 5.54 -7.58 -13.17
CA ARG A 21 6.38 -8.71 -12.74
C ARG A 21 7.48 -8.34 -11.75
N LEU A 22 7.86 -7.06 -11.68
CA LEU A 22 8.91 -6.56 -10.80
C LEU A 22 8.36 -5.74 -9.63
N ASP A 23 7.04 -5.62 -9.52
CA ASP A 23 6.41 -4.85 -8.45
C ASP A 23 6.24 -5.70 -7.21
N PHE A 24 7.28 -5.70 -6.36
CA PHE A 24 7.30 -6.48 -5.13
C PHE A 24 6.82 -5.62 -3.95
N PRO A 25 5.90 -6.13 -3.11
CA PRO A 25 5.47 -5.46 -1.88
C PRO A 25 6.66 -5.00 -1.01
N GLU A 26 7.74 -5.78 -0.96
CA GLU A 26 8.96 -5.48 -0.21
C GLU A 26 9.65 -4.19 -0.68
N THR A 27 9.65 -3.93 -1.99
CA THR A 27 10.25 -2.71 -2.53
C THR A 27 9.49 -1.48 -2.05
N HIS A 28 8.15 -1.53 -2.09
CA HIS A 28 7.32 -0.43 -1.61
C HIS A 28 7.37 -0.25 -0.09
N LEU A 29 7.55 -1.33 0.68
CA LEU A 29 7.79 -1.23 2.12
C LEU A 29 9.05 -0.42 2.43
N VAL A 30 10.15 -0.70 1.73
CA VAL A 30 11.40 0.06 1.88
C VAL A 30 11.21 1.51 1.43
N THR A 31 10.56 1.75 0.30
CA THR A 31 10.26 3.10 -0.18
C THR A 31 9.41 3.89 0.82
N GLY A 32 8.40 3.26 1.41
CA GLY A 32 7.55 3.86 2.44
C GLY A 32 8.37 4.24 3.68
N GLY A 33 9.23 3.34 4.16
CA GLY A 33 10.16 3.62 5.26
C GLY A 33 11.10 4.79 4.97
N MET A 34 11.72 4.81 3.79
CA MET A 34 12.61 5.91 3.38
C MET A 34 11.87 7.25 3.29
N ALA A 35 10.66 7.25 2.74
CA ALA A 35 9.84 8.46 2.66
C ALA A 35 9.49 9.02 4.05
N LEU A 36 9.24 8.16 5.04
CA LEU A 36 9.07 8.58 6.43
C LEU A 36 10.33 9.21 7.02
N THR A 37 11.51 8.63 6.76
CA THR A 37 12.79 9.23 7.17
C THR A 37 12.98 10.63 6.58
N MET A 38 12.54 10.84 5.34
CA MET A 38 12.54 12.16 4.68
C MET A 38 11.36 13.05 5.08
N ARG A 39 10.48 12.61 6.00
CA ARG A 39 9.23 13.29 6.41
C ARG A 39 8.28 13.58 5.25
N ASN A 40 8.39 12.84 4.15
CA ASN A 40 7.49 12.94 3.00
C ASN A 40 6.28 12.01 3.23
N ILE A 41 5.33 12.47 4.03
CA ILE A 41 4.14 11.69 4.41
C ILE A 41 3.28 11.29 3.19
N PRO A 42 3.06 12.17 2.18
CA PRO A 42 2.34 11.77 0.96
C PRO A 42 2.99 10.59 0.23
N ALA A 43 4.31 10.62 0.05
CA ALA A 43 5.03 9.53 -0.60
C ALA A 43 5.02 8.24 0.22
N ALA A 44 5.16 8.35 1.55
CA ALA A 44 5.07 7.19 2.43
C ALA A 44 3.69 6.51 2.34
N THR A 45 2.63 7.30 2.40
CA THR A 45 1.24 6.82 2.28
C THR A 45 1.00 6.12 0.95
N ALA A 46 1.46 6.74 -0.15
CA ALA A 46 1.34 6.14 -1.48
C ALA A 46 2.07 4.79 -1.58
N ALA A 47 3.30 4.71 -1.06
CA ALA A 47 4.08 3.47 -1.07
C ALA A 47 3.38 2.36 -0.27
N PHE A 48 2.95 2.61 0.97
CA PHE A 48 2.25 1.60 1.76
C PHE A 48 0.90 1.20 1.14
N ARG A 49 0.20 2.12 0.46
CA ARG A 49 -1.00 1.79 -0.32
C ARG A 49 -0.69 0.86 -1.50
N GLN A 50 0.47 0.98 -2.14
CA GLN A 50 0.91 0.01 -3.16
C GLN A 50 1.19 -1.37 -2.55
N VAL A 51 1.84 -1.42 -1.38
CA VAL A 51 2.09 -2.70 -0.67
C VAL A 51 0.78 -3.47 -0.47
N VAL A 52 -0.24 -2.82 0.10
CA VAL A 52 -1.52 -3.49 0.40
C VAL A 52 -2.38 -3.74 -0.82
N ALA A 53 -2.12 -3.04 -1.93
CA ALA A 53 -2.77 -3.33 -3.22
C ALA A 53 -2.15 -4.57 -3.89
N LEU A 54 -0.84 -4.76 -3.76
CA LEU A 54 -0.12 -5.93 -4.29
C LEU A 54 -0.33 -7.16 -3.41
N ASP A 55 -0.27 -7.00 -2.09
CA ASP A 55 -0.47 -8.06 -1.11
C ASP A 55 -1.25 -7.51 0.10
N PRO A 56 -2.58 -7.71 0.12
CA PRO A 56 -3.42 -7.26 1.23
C PRO A 56 -3.05 -7.88 2.58
N GLN A 57 -2.34 -9.02 2.61
CA GLN A 57 -1.96 -9.70 3.85
C GLN A 57 -0.74 -9.07 4.54
N ARG A 58 -0.15 -8.01 3.97
CA ARG A 58 0.94 -7.23 4.56
C ARG A 58 0.43 -6.31 5.67
N VAL A 59 0.15 -6.91 6.82
CA VAL A 59 -0.32 -6.25 8.04
C VAL A 59 0.64 -5.13 8.47
N GLU A 60 1.95 -5.27 8.20
CA GLU A 60 2.93 -4.22 8.46
C GLU A 60 2.63 -2.92 7.71
N ALA A 61 2.14 -2.99 6.46
CA ALA A 61 1.78 -1.81 5.68
C ALA A 61 0.44 -1.22 6.13
N TRP A 62 -0.54 -2.05 6.46
CA TRP A 62 -1.80 -1.58 7.07
C TRP A 62 -1.55 -0.85 8.39
N SER A 63 -0.70 -1.41 9.23
CA SER A 63 -0.27 -0.80 10.50
C SER A 63 0.32 0.60 10.28
N MET A 64 1.15 0.74 9.24
CA MET A 64 1.72 2.04 8.89
C MET A 64 0.68 3.03 8.37
N LEU A 65 -0.27 2.59 7.55
CA LEU A 65 -1.34 3.43 7.03
C LEU A 65 -2.28 3.92 8.15
N VAL A 66 -2.63 3.07 9.11
CA VAL A 66 -3.45 3.46 10.27
C VAL A 66 -2.74 4.55 11.08
N ARG A 67 -1.46 4.36 11.40
CA ARG A 67 -0.66 5.34 12.15
C ARG A 67 -0.46 6.65 11.38
N LEU A 68 -0.24 6.57 10.08
CA LEU A 68 -0.12 7.76 9.22
C LEU A 68 -1.43 8.56 9.20
N ALA A 69 -2.56 7.88 8.99
CA ALA A 69 -3.88 8.51 9.00
C ALA A 69 -4.19 9.16 10.37
N GLU A 70 -3.84 8.49 11.47
CA GLU A 70 -3.97 9.08 12.80
C GLU A 70 -3.15 10.36 12.94
N ALA A 71 -1.89 10.33 12.51
CA ALA A 71 -0.97 11.46 12.65
C ALA A 71 -1.32 12.65 11.75
N THR A 72 -1.92 12.43 10.57
CA THR A 72 -2.22 13.50 9.61
C THR A 72 -3.66 13.99 9.65
N GLU A 73 -4.61 13.12 9.98
CA GLU A 73 -6.05 13.38 9.87
C GLU A 73 -6.82 13.07 11.16
N GLY A 74 -6.17 12.46 12.15
CA GLY A 74 -6.76 12.16 13.46
C GLY A 74 -7.39 10.77 13.59
N PRO A 75 -7.96 10.46 14.76
CA PRO A 75 -8.36 9.10 15.14
C PRO A 75 -9.48 8.53 14.26
N GLU A 76 -10.38 9.35 13.73
CA GLU A 76 -11.44 8.87 12.84
C GLU A 76 -10.93 8.38 11.49
N ALA A 77 -9.86 8.99 10.97
CA ALA A 77 -9.20 8.51 9.76
C ALA A 77 -8.49 7.18 10.02
N ALA A 78 -7.80 7.05 11.16
CA ALA A 78 -7.18 5.80 11.60
C ALA A 78 -8.20 4.65 11.69
N ARG A 79 -9.35 4.91 12.32
CA ARG A 79 -10.47 3.94 12.41
C ARG A 79 -10.99 3.53 11.04
N ARG A 80 -11.08 4.46 10.08
CA ARG A 80 -11.52 4.17 8.71
C ARG A 80 -10.56 3.22 8.01
N VAL A 81 -9.26 3.54 8.05
CA VAL A 81 -8.21 2.69 7.46
C VAL A 81 -8.16 1.32 8.13
N LEU A 82 -8.33 1.26 9.45
CA LEU A 82 -8.34 -0.03 10.16
C LEU A 82 -9.55 -0.89 9.79
N ARG A 83 -10.72 -0.29 9.56
CA ARG A 83 -11.88 -1.02 9.03
C ARG A 83 -11.63 -1.56 7.61
N GLU A 84 -10.96 -0.80 6.76
CA GLU A 84 -10.52 -1.27 5.44
C GLU A 84 -9.58 -2.48 5.57
N ALA A 85 -8.58 -2.40 6.45
CA ALA A 85 -7.64 -3.47 6.70
C ALA A 85 -8.35 -4.75 7.19
N LEU A 86 -9.24 -4.64 8.18
CA LEU A 86 -9.99 -5.77 8.74
C LEU A 86 -11.01 -6.37 7.76
N ALA A 87 -11.50 -5.59 6.79
CA ALA A 87 -12.36 -6.14 5.74
C ALA A 87 -11.58 -7.09 4.80
N LEU A 88 -10.28 -6.85 4.63
CA LEU A 88 -9.40 -7.65 3.78
C LEU A 88 -8.64 -8.73 4.56
N VAL A 89 -8.35 -8.49 5.84
CA VAL A 89 -7.61 -9.38 6.73
C VAL A 89 -8.33 -9.48 8.09
N PRO A 90 -9.48 -10.18 8.16
CA PRO A 90 -10.37 -10.15 9.33
C PRO A 90 -9.81 -10.83 10.58
N ASP A 91 -8.94 -11.82 10.41
CA ASP A 91 -8.44 -12.70 11.49
C ASP A 91 -7.02 -12.35 11.96
N ASP A 92 -6.48 -11.20 11.55
CA ASP A 92 -5.14 -10.80 11.98
C ASP A 92 -5.13 -10.32 13.45
N PRO A 93 -4.31 -10.92 14.33
CA PRO A 93 -4.22 -10.52 15.73
C PRO A 93 -3.74 -9.08 15.95
N GLY A 94 -2.87 -8.57 15.08
CA GLY A 94 -2.33 -7.21 15.15
C GLY A 94 -3.39 -6.16 14.84
N LEU A 95 -4.17 -6.35 13.77
CA LEU A 95 -5.30 -5.50 13.43
C LEU A 95 -6.41 -5.59 14.48
N ALA A 96 -6.65 -6.78 15.04
CA ALA A 96 -7.61 -6.96 16.14
C ALA A 96 -7.18 -6.22 17.42
N GLU A 97 -5.89 -6.14 17.71
CA GLU A 97 -5.35 -5.32 18.81
C GLU A 97 -5.50 -3.83 18.53
N MET A 98 -5.15 -3.36 17.33
CA MET A 98 -5.37 -1.94 16.96
C MET A 98 -6.84 -1.56 17.05
N ARG A 99 -7.76 -2.49 16.74
CA ARG A 99 -9.20 -2.26 16.82
C ARG A 99 -9.61 -1.97 18.27
N ARG A 100 -9.09 -2.77 19.22
CA ARG A 100 -9.29 -2.54 20.66
C ARG A 100 -8.73 -1.17 21.09
N GLN A 101 -7.52 -0.82 20.65
CA GLN A 101 -6.87 0.44 21.00
C GLN A 101 -7.63 1.66 20.48
N LEU A 102 -8.15 1.58 19.25
CA LEU A 102 -8.94 2.64 18.64
C LEU A 102 -10.41 2.63 19.08
N GLY A 103 -10.84 1.67 19.90
CA GLY A 103 -12.19 1.57 20.44
C GLY A 103 -13.27 1.34 19.39
N ILE A 104 -12.98 0.52 18.38
CA ILE A 104 -13.93 0.09 17.34
C ILE A 104 -14.14 -1.43 17.33
#